data_AF-A0ABD0PA30-F1
#
_entry.id   AF-A0ABD0PA30-F1
#
_cell.length_a   1.000
_cell.length_b   1.000
_cell.length_c   1.000
_cell.angle_alpha   90.00
_cell.angle_beta   90.00
_cell.angle_gamma   90.00
#
_symmetry.space_group_name_H-M   'P 1'
#
loop_
_entity.id
_entity.type
_entity.pdbx_description
1 polymer ?
#
loop_
_entity_poly.entity_id
_entity_poly.type
_entity_poly.pdbx_seq_one_letter_code
_entity_poly.pdbx_strand_id
1 'polypeptide(L)'
;MGGSISEELRRATDLSLRTTKQASCSIARSMAAMVAAERHLWLNLTGIKDMDKIFLLDAPVSSSGLFANSVNSVVTRIREAKRHAEAFDQFLPHRAQASGLSATQPRPSQVPL
;
A
#
# COMPACT_ATOMS: atom_id res chain seq x y z
N MET A 1 23.69 -34.59 -46.08
CA MET A 1 22.25 -34.34 -46.30
C MET A 1 22.02 -32.85 -46.03
N GLY A 2 22.35 -31.99 -47.00
CA GLY A 2 22.25 -30.54 -46.86
C GLY A 2 20.84 -30.09 -47.22
N GLY A 3 20.12 -29.46 -46.30
CA GLY A 3 18.86 -28.80 -46.63
C GLY A 3 19.15 -27.63 -47.57
N SER A 4 18.23 -27.35 -48.51
CA SER A 4 18.34 -26.18 -49.39
C SER A 4 18.56 -24.92 -48.56
N ILE A 5 19.37 -23.98 -49.06
CA ILE A 5 19.75 -22.73 -48.39
C ILE A 5 18.51 -21.96 -47.86
N SER A 6 17.37 -22.03 -48.57
CA SER A 6 16.09 -21.46 -48.14
C SER A 6 15.57 -22.04 -46.82
N GLU A 7 15.69 -23.35 -46.62
CA GLU A 7 15.22 -24.04 -45.41
C GLU A 7 16.11 -23.73 -44.21
N GLU A 8 17.41 -23.57 -44.43
CA GLU A 8 18.34 -23.16 -43.38
C GLU A 8 18.10 -21.71 -42.94
N LEU A 9 17.85 -20.78 -43.88
CA LEU A 9 17.48 -19.40 -43.58
C LEU A 9 16.17 -19.32 -42.77
N ARG A 10 15.15 -20.09 -43.17
CA ARG A 10 13.88 -20.17 -42.44
C ARG A 10 14.09 -20.69 -41.01
N ARG A 11 14.88 -21.75 -40.84
CA ARG A 11 15.22 -22.31 -39.52
C ARG A 11 15.97 -21.31 -38.65
N ALA A 12 16.98 -20.65 -39.19
CA ALA A 12 17.76 -19.63 -38.48
C ALA A 12 16.88 -18.46 -38.03
N THR A 13 15.96 -18.01 -38.89
CA THR A 13 15.01 -16.94 -38.57
C THR A 13 14.03 -17.34 -37.47
N ASP A 14 13.41 -18.53 -37.57
CA ASP A 14 12.50 -19.05 -36.52
C ASP A 14 13.25 -19.17 -35.18
N LEU A 15 14.49 -19.66 -35.19
CA LEU A 15 15.32 -19.75 -33.99
C LEU A 15 15.60 -18.36 -33.39
N SER A 16 15.96 -17.38 -34.22
CA SER A 16 16.19 -16.00 -33.77
C SER A 16 14.93 -15.38 -33.17
N LEU A 17 13.77 -15.54 -33.82
CA LEU A 17 12.49 -15.04 -33.32
C LEU A 17 12.11 -15.66 -31.98
N ARG A 18 12.27 -16.97 -31.82
CA ARG A 18 12.01 -17.66 -30.54
C ARG A 18 12.95 -17.19 -29.44
N THR A 19 14.22 -17.01 -29.77
CA THR A 19 15.23 -16.54 -28.82
C THR A 19 14.89 -15.12 -28.35
N THR A 20 14.56 -14.22 -29.27
CA THR A 20 14.15 -12.84 -28.94
C THR A 20 12.86 -12.81 -28.13
N LYS A 21 11.86 -13.61 -28.49
CA LYS A 21 10.62 -13.74 -27.69
C LYS A 21 10.92 -14.20 -26.26
N GLN A 22 11.81 -15.18 -26.10
CA GLN A 22 12.16 -15.67 -24.77
C GLN A 22 12.91 -14.60 -23.95
N ALA A 23 13.79 -13.83 -24.60
CA ALA A 23 14.48 -12.71 -23.98
C ALA A 23 13.51 -11.57 -23.59
N SER A 24 12.54 -11.22 -24.45
CA SER A 24 11.53 -10.22 -24.09
C SER A 24 10.65 -10.70 -22.94
N CYS A 25 10.27 -11.98 -22.92
CA CYS A 25 9.50 -12.57 -21.84
C CYS A 25 10.30 -12.62 -20.52
N SER A 26 11.61 -12.90 -20.55
CA SER A 26 12.42 -12.88 -19.33
C SER A 26 12.51 -11.47 -18.75
N ILE A 27 12.75 -10.46 -19.59
CA ILE A 27 12.75 -9.05 -19.19
C ILE A 27 11.39 -8.65 -18.59
N ALA A 28 10.29 -8.98 -19.27
CA ALA A 28 8.95 -8.67 -18.79
C ALA A 28 8.65 -9.33 -17.43
N ARG A 29 9.09 -10.58 -17.20
CA ARG A 29 8.97 -11.24 -15.88
C ARG A 29 9.79 -10.54 -14.81
N SER A 30 11.02 -10.13 -15.11
CA SER A 30 11.86 -9.37 -14.18
C SER A 30 11.23 -8.03 -13.80
N MET A 31 10.67 -7.31 -14.77
CA MET A 31 9.95 -6.05 -14.52
C MET A 31 8.70 -6.28 -13.67
N ALA A 32 7.90 -7.32 -13.99
CA ALA A 32 6.72 -7.67 -13.20
C ALA A 32 7.08 -7.99 -11.74
N ALA A 33 8.17 -8.72 -11.50
CA ALA A 33 8.67 -9.00 -10.16
C ALA A 33 9.12 -7.73 -9.42
N MET A 34 9.78 -6.80 -10.10
CA MET A 34 10.18 -5.51 -9.53
C MET A 34 8.97 -4.67 -9.13
N VAL A 35 7.97 -4.56 -10.00
CA VAL A 35 6.73 -3.82 -9.72
C VAL A 35 5.94 -4.46 -8.56
N ALA A 36 5.91 -5.79 -8.49
CA ALA A 36 5.31 -6.49 -7.36
C ALA A 36 6.04 -6.14 -6.05
N ALA A 37 7.37 -6.22 -6.02
CA ALA A 37 8.17 -5.88 -4.85
C ALA A 37 7.97 -4.42 -4.42
N GLU A 38 7.93 -3.49 -5.37
CA GLU A 38 7.65 -2.07 -5.11
C GLU A 38 6.26 -1.87 -4.49
N ARG A 39 5.22 -2.52 -5.04
CA ARG A 39 3.85 -2.47 -4.50
C ARG A 39 3.80 -2.99 -3.06
N HIS A 40 4.45 -4.11 -2.78
CA HIS A 40 4.54 -4.65 -1.43
C HIS A 40 5.27 -3.70 -0.47
N LEU A 41 6.41 -3.13 -0.89
CA LEU A 41 7.18 -2.21 -0.07
C LEU A 41 6.38 -0.95 0.27
N TRP A 42 5.75 -0.32 -0.71
CA TRP A 42 4.91 0.86 -0.50
C TRP A 42 3.82 0.58 0.54
N LEU A 43 3.11 -0.55 0.42
CA LEU A 43 2.03 -0.90 1.35
C LEU A 43 2.55 -1.25 2.74
N ASN A 44 3.72 -1.89 2.86
CA ASN A 44 4.32 -2.21 4.16
C ASN A 44 4.74 -0.96 4.94
N LEU A 45 5.13 0.10 4.25
CA LEU A 45 5.47 1.40 4.85
C LEU A 45 4.22 2.23 5.18
N THR A 46 3.05 1.82 4.72
CA THR A 46 1.78 2.47 5.09
C THR A 46 1.18 1.85 6.35
N GLY A 47 0.51 2.68 7.16
CA GLY A 47 -0.33 2.22 8.27
C GLY A 47 -1.69 1.66 7.84
N ILE A 48 -1.83 1.17 6.61
CA ILE A 48 -3.10 0.65 6.06
C ILE A 48 -3.39 -0.73 6.65
N LYS A 49 -4.68 -1.07 6.80
CA LYS A 49 -5.14 -2.38 7.29
C LYS A 49 -4.82 -3.49 6.28
N ASP A 50 -4.51 -4.69 6.76
CA ASP A 50 -4.07 -5.79 5.89
C ASP A 50 -5.11 -6.20 4.85
N MET A 51 -6.41 -6.14 5.17
CA MET A 51 -7.48 -6.39 4.20
C MET A 51 -7.45 -5.40 3.03
N ASP A 52 -7.17 -4.12 3.30
CA ASP A 52 -7.04 -3.10 2.27
C ASP A 52 -5.73 -3.28 1.47
N LYS A 53 -4.65 -3.76 2.11
CA LYS A 53 -3.40 -4.10 1.41
C LYS A 53 -3.61 -5.24 0.41
N ILE A 54 -4.27 -6.32 0.81
CA ILE A 54 -4.58 -7.46 -0.07
C ILE A 54 -5.41 -6.98 -1.27
N PHE A 55 -6.47 -6.22 -1.02
CA PHE A 55 -7.30 -5.63 -2.08
C PHE A 55 -6.48 -4.78 -3.07
N LEU A 56 -5.52 -3.99 -2.57
CA LEU A 56 -4.65 -3.18 -3.42
C LEU A 56 -3.65 -4.02 -4.20
N LEU A 57 -3.14 -5.11 -3.63
CA LEU A 57 -2.21 -6.05 -4.27
C LEU A 57 -2.86 -6.87 -5.39
N ASP A 58 -4.14 -7.21 -5.24
CA ASP A 58 -4.91 -7.93 -6.26
C ASP A 58 -5.35 -7.04 -7.43
N ALA A 59 -5.27 -5.72 -7.27
CA ALA A 59 -5.61 -4.78 -8.34
C ALA A 59 -4.61 -4.88 -9.52
N PRO A 60 -5.09 -4.82 -10.78
CA PRO A 60 -4.21 -4.84 -11.94
C PRO A 60 -3.29 -3.62 -11.95
N VAL A 61 -2.08 -3.80 -12.46
CA VAL A 61 -1.12 -2.71 -12.67
C VAL A 61 -1.57 -1.88 -13.88
N SER A 62 -1.64 -0.57 -13.71
CA SER A 62 -1.93 0.39 -14.77
C SER A 62 -0.67 1.17 -15.13
N SER A 63 -0.52 1.58 -16.40
CA SER A 63 0.53 2.52 -16.81
C SER A 63 0.42 3.88 -16.13
N SER A 64 -0.78 4.23 -15.62
CA SER A 64 -1.04 5.48 -14.91
C SER A 64 -0.55 5.49 -13.45
N GLY A 65 -0.19 4.33 -12.88
CA GLY A 65 0.29 4.25 -11.50
C GLY A 65 0.20 2.85 -10.89
N LEU A 66 0.96 2.64 -9.81
CA LEU A 66 1.16 1.33 -9.19
C LEU A 66 -0.14 0.63 -8.83
N PHE A 67 -1.11 1.33 -8.21
CA PHE A 67 -2.35 0.75 -7.67
C PHE A 67 -3.61 1.08 -8.48
N ALA A 68 -3.44 1.70 -9.65
CA ALA A 68 -4.54 2.16 -10.50
C ALA A 68 -5.63 2.93 -9.70
N ASN A 69 -6.88 2.82 -10.11
CA ASN A 69 -8.00 3.49 -9.44
C ASN A 69 -8.43 2.83 -8.11
N SER A 70 -7.90 1.64 -7.78
CA SER A 70 -8.27 0.89 -6.57
C SER A 70 -7.86 1.62 -5.29
N VAL A 71 -6.81 2.44 -5.34
CA VAL A 71 -6.38 3.29 -4.23
C VAL A 71 -7.47 4.27 -3.79
N ASN A 72 -8.29 4.76 -4.73
CA ASN A 72 -9.36 5.72 -4.42
C ASN A 72 -10.42 5.09 -3.51
N SER A 73 -10.74 3.81 -3.71
CA SER A 73 -11.69 3.10 -2.86
C SER A 73 -11.20 2.98 -1.41
N VAL A 74 -9.92 2.68 -1.21
CA VAL A 74 -9.29 2.61 0.12
C VAL A 74 -9.25 4.00 0.77
N VAL A 75 -8.86 5.03 0.01
CA VAL A 75 -8.84 6.42 0.49
C VAL A 75 -10.23 6.89 0.93
N THR A 76 -11.28 6.57 0.16
CA THR A 76 -12.66 6.89 0.52
C THR A 76 -13.07 6.21 1.82
N ARG A 77 -12.78 4.91 1.99
CA ARG A 77 -13.06 4.18 3.25
C ARG A 77 -12.32 4.78 4.44
N ILE A 78 -11.05 5.13 4.29
CA ILE A 78 -10.26 5.76 5.36
C ILE A 78 -10.86 7.12 5.74
N ARG A 79 -11.28 7.93 4.76
CA ARG A 79 -11.92 9.23 5.00
C ARG A 79 -13.28 9.08 5.70
N GLU A 80 -14.07 8.10 5.29
CA GLU A 80 -15.34 7.76 5.95
C GLU A 80 -15.10 7.33 7.40
N ALA A 81 -14.19 6.40 7.64
CA ALA A 81 -13.84 5.96 8.99
C ALA A 81 -13.35 7.12 9.88
N LYS A 82 -12.54 8.03 9.33
CA LYS A 82 -12.10 9.23 10.03
C LYS A 82 -13.29 10.15 10.40
N ARG A 83 -14.19 10.42 9.45
CA ARG A 83 -15.40 11.23 9.72
C ARG A 83 -16.29 10.59 10.78
N HIS A 84 -16.44 9.26 10.76
CA HIS A 84 -17.19 8.55 11.78
C HIS A 84 -16.53 8.64 13.16
N ALA A 85 -15.20 8.55 13.24
CA ALA A 85 -14.47 8.69 14.49
C ALA A 85 -14.58 10.11 15.07
N GLU A 86 -14.45 11.14 14.22
CA GLU A 86 -14.63 12.54 14.61
C GLU A 86 -16.06 12.83 15.09
N ALA A 87 -17.06 12.32 14.37
CA ALA A 87 -18.46 12.43 14.80
C ALA A 87 -18.67 11.74 16.15
N PHE A 88 -18.12 10.54 16.35
CA PHE A 88 -18.24 9.82 17.61
C PHE A 88 -17.63 10.59 18.78
N ASP A 89 -16.44 11.18 18.60
CA ASP A 89 -15.79 12.00 19.63
C ASP A 89 -16.62 13.23 20.01
N GLN A 90 -17.31 13.85 19.04
CA GLN A 90 -18.26 14.94 19.29
C GLN A 90 -19.46 14.53 20.15
N PHE A 91 -19.87 13.25 20.09
CA PHE A 91 -20.96 12.70 20.90
C PHE A 91 -20.51 12.18 22.27
N LEU A 92 -19.20 12.01 22.51
CA LEU A 92 -18.69 11.65 23.83
C LEU A 92 -18.69 12.90 24.73
N PRO A 93 -19.27 12.84 25.95
CA PRO A 93 -19.19 13.94 26.89
C PRO A 93 -17.71 14.20 27.21
N HIS A 94 -17.17 15.31 26.72
CA HIS A 94 -15.80 15.72 27.02
C HIS A 94 -15.61 15.77 28.54
N ARG A 95 -14.86 14.80 29.10
CA ARG A 95 -14.31 14.86 30.46
C ARG A 95 -13.16 15.86 30.51
N ALA A 96 -13.42 17.08 30.07
CA ALA A 96 -12.45 18.17 29.99
C ALA A 96 -12.84 19.35 30.90
N GLN A 97 -13.69 19.13 31.93
CA GLN A 97 -13.91 20.11 33.00
C GLN A 97 -14.11 19.41 34.35
N ALA A 98 -13.03 18.86 34.90
CA ALA A 98 -12.94 18.54 36.34
C ALA A 98 -11.53 18.82 36.90
N SER A 99 -10.78 19.73 36.27
CA SER A 99 -9.60 20.37 36.86
C SER A 99 -9.89 21.86 36.95
N GLY A 100 -10.56 22.24 38.02
CA GLY A 100 -11.01 23.62 38.23
C GLY A 100 -11.93 23.79 39.43
N LEU A 101 -11.84 22.93 40.44
CA LEU A 101 -12.32 23.27 41.77
C LEU A 101 -11.08 23.42 42.65
N SER A 102 -10.71 24.68 42.87
CA SER A 102 -9.89 25.12 43.98
C SER A 102 -10.40 24.48 45.27
N ALA A 103 -9.79 23.37 45.68
CA ALA A 103 -9.85 22.91 47.05
C ALA A 103 -8.61 23.49 47.74
N THR A 104 -8.76 24.70 48.25
CA THR A 104 -7.84 25.34 49.19
C THR A 104 -7.63 24.38 50.36
N GLN A 105 -6.54 23.62 50.35
CA GLN A 105 -6.15 22.80 51.49
C GLN A 105 -5.33 23.68 52.46
N PRO A 106 -5.82 23.99 53.67
CA PRO A 106 -5.01 24.67 54.67
C PRO A 106 -4.02 23.66 55.24
N ARG A 107 -2.74 24.04 55.26
CA ARG A 107 -1.65 23.33 55.92
C ARG A 107 -1.76 23.50 57.44
N PRO A 108 -1.89 22.45 58.26
CA PRO A 108 -1.69 22.55 59.70
C PRO A 108 -0.28 22.07 60.03
N SER A 109 0.60 22.99 60.41
CA SER A 109 1.87 22.63 61.05
C SER A 109 2.32 23.75 61.96
N GLN A 110 1.80 23.79 63.20
CA GLN A 110 2.50 24.36 64.36
C GLN A 110 1.98 23.70 65.66
N VAL A 111 2.88 23.03 66.38
CA VAL A 111 2.83 22.84 67.83
C VAL A 111 4.25 23.11 68.34
N PRO A 112 4.48 24.10 69.21
CA PRO A 112 5.79 24.32 69.82
C PRO A 112 5.92 23.60 71.17
N LEU A 113 7.11 23.06 71.43
CA LEU A 113 7.70 22.88 72.76
C LEU A 113 8.96 23.75 72.81
#